data_AF-A0A522V9Q5-F1
#
_entry.id   AF-A0A522V9Q5-F1
#
_cell.length_a   1.000
_cell.length_b   1.000
_cell.length_c   1.000
_cell.angle_alpha   90.00
_cell.angle_beta   90.00
_cell.angle_gamma   90.00
#
_symmetry.space_group_name_H-M   'P 1'
#
loop_
_entity.id
_entity.type
_entity.pdbx_description
1 polymer ?
#
loop_
_entity_poly.entity_id
_entity_poly.type
_entity_poly.pdbx_seq_one_letter_code
_entity_poly.pdbx_strand_id
1 'polypeptide(L)'
;MSPPDGDSLRPTLFAEAQFQPDENFYPRFFSEIFLRLRQQVSPHPWYAVVIYPNRAAERPPPAAFASLLNLPEVRRVYLEDFPRRSTGMLGLVSLIICPPAQAADLSRSLAADDTPPLPTHEWLDLIETILIYKAAASSRNR
;
A
#
# COMPACT_ATOMS: atom_id res chain seq x y z
N MET A 1 1.07 6.68 22.99
CA MET A 1 1.54 8.00 22.52
C MET A 1 0.53 8.52 21.51
N SER A 2 -0.31 9.48 21.91
CA SER A 2 -1.00 10.33 20.93
C SER A 2 0.04 11.24 20.26
N PRO A 3 -0.12 11.60 18.98
CA PRO A 3 0.76 12.59 18.37
C PRO A 3 0.59 13.93 19.11
N PRO A 4 1.66 14.74 19.22
CA PRO A 4 1.57 16.05 19.86
C PRO A 4 0.55 16.94 19.12
N ASP A 5 -0.22 17.69 19.90
CA ASP A 5 -1.15 18.71 19.43
C ASP A 5 -0.40 19.71 18.55
N GLY A 6 -0.61 19.62 17.23
CA GLY A 6 0.12 20.46 16.28
C GLY A 6 -0.06 20.07 14.83
N ASP A 7 -1.28 19.72 14.39
CA ASP A 7 -1.60 19.71 12.95
C ASP A 7 -3.11 19.62 12.69
N SER A 8 -3.84 20.68 13.06
CA SER A 8 -5.29 20.83 12.83
C SER A 8 -5.65 21.10 11.36
N LEU A 9 -4.92 20.51 10.41
CA LEU A 9 -5.13 20.64 8.95
C LEU A 9 -4.91 19.30 8.21
N ARG A 10 -4.69 18.19 8.93
CA ARG A 10 -4.40 16.91 8.26
C ARG A 10 -5.65 16.33 7.61
N PRO A 11 -5.56 15.90 6.35
CA PRO A 11 -6.68 15.24 5.70
C PRO A 11 -6.99 13.90 6.35
N THR A 12 -8.25 13.49 6.27
CA THR A 12 -8.65 12.12 6.65
C THR A 12 -8.28 11.16 5.52
N LEU A 13 -7.34 10.26 5.77
CA LEU A 13 -6.89 9.27 4.79
C LEU A 13 -7.53 7.90 5.07
N PHE A 14 -8.19 7.36 4.05
CA PHE A 14 -8.65 5.98 4.01
C PHE A 14 -7.75 5.21 3.04
N ALA A 15 -7.12 4.14 3.49
CA ALA A 15 -6.24 3.34 2.63
C ALA A 15 -6.54 1.85 2.80
N GLU A 16 -6.67 1.13 1.70
CA GLU A 16 -6.85 -0.33 1.71
C GLU A 16 -6.02 -1.00 0.62
N ALA A 17 -5.31 -2.07 1.00
CA ALA A 17 -4.56 -2.90 0.07
C ALA A 17 -5.43 -4.05 -0.45
N GLN A 18 -5.59 -4.12 -1.78
CA GLN A 18 -6.43 -5.10 -2.48
C GLN A 18 -5.56 -6.14 -3.19
N PHE A 19 -5.08 -7.11 -2.41
CA PHE A 19 -4.22 -8.21 -2.91
C PHE A 19 -4.98 -9.50 -3.17
N GLN A 20 -6.23 -9.60 -2.72
CA GLN A 20 -7.10 -10.74 -2.93
C GLN A 20 -8.36 -10.29 -3.66
N PRO A 21 -8.94 -11.11 -4.55
CA PRO A 21 -10.20 -10.79 -5.19
C PRO A 21 -11.33 -10.61 -4.16
N ASP A 22 -11.96 -9.44 -4.18
CA ASP A 22 -13.17 -9.14 -3.41
C ASP A 22 -14.16 -8.40 -4.35
N GLU A 23 -15.22 -9.10 -4.75
CA GLU A 23 -16.26 -8.54 -5.63
C GLU A 23 -17.07 -7.44 -4.95
N ASN A 24 -17.10 -7.44 -3.62
CA ASN A 24 -17.82 -6.46 -2.80
C ASN A 24 -16.91 -5.35 -2.27
N PHE A 25 -15.65 -5.28 -2.73
CA PHE A 25 -14.67 -4.31 -2.25
C PHE A 25 -15.18 -2.87 -2.34
N TYR A 26 -15.51 -2.38 -3.55
CA TYR A 26 -15.93 -0.98 -3.72
C TYR A 26 -17.21 -0.64 -2.96
N PRO A 27 -18.28 -1.47 -2.99
CA PRO A 27 -19.45 -1.25 -2.13
C PRO A 27 -19.11 -1.12 -0.65
N ARG A 28 -18.30 -2.04 -0.10
CA ARG A 28 -17.88 -2.02 1.30
C ARG A 28 -17.04 -0.79 1.62
N PHE A 29 -16.00 -0.55 0.83
CA PHE A 29 -15.02 0.50 1.05
C PHE A 29 -15.67 1.89 1.07
N PHE A 30 -16.47 2.22 0.05
CA PHE A 30 -17.15 3.51 0.02
C PHE A 30 -18.22 3.65 1.09
N SER A 31 -18.94 2.57 1.43
CA SER A 31 -19.94 2.61 2.52
C SER A 31 -19.27 2.91 3.85
N GLU A 32 -18.13 2.29 4.14
CA GLU A 32 -17.35 2.53 5.36
C GLU A 32 -16.82 3.97 5.41
N ILE A 33 -16.26 4.47 4.29
CA ILE A 33 -15.79 5.86 4.19
C ILE A 33 -16.93 6.83 4.51
N PHE A 34 -18.06 6.72 3.83
CA PHE A 34 -19.17 7.65 4.03
C PHE A 34 -19.79 7.54 5.42
N LEU A 35 -19.86 6.33 5.99
CA LEU A 35 -20.27 6.13 7.37
C LEU A 35 -19.33 6.84 8.34
N ARG A 36 -18.02 6.75 8.13
CA ARG A 36 -17.01 7.43 8.96
C ARG A 36 -17.09 8.94 8.82
N LEU A 37 -17.21 9.46 7.61
CA LEU A 37 -17.38 10.90 7.37
C LEU A 37 -18.64 11.47 8.02
N ARG A 38 -19.72 10.68 8.07
CA ARG A 38 -20.93 11.04 8.81
C ARG A 38 -20.72 11.05 10.33
N GLN A 39 -20.01 10.06 10.87
CA GLN A 39 -19.77 9.93 12.31
C GLN A 39 -18.78 10.97 12.85
N GLN A 40 -17.81 11.35 12.04
CA GLN A 40 -16.73 12.26 12.38
C GLN A 40 -16.63 13.34 11.31
N VAL A 41 -17.57 14.30 11.36
CA VAL A 41 -17.57 15.44 10.45
C VAL A 41 -16.31 16.25 10.72
N SER A 42 -15.42 16.27 9.73
CA SER A 42 -14.16 17.00 9.76
C SER A 42 -14.25 18.19 8.79
N PRO A 43 -13.70 19.37 9.13
CA PRO A 43 -13.55 20.48 8.19
C PRO A 43 -12.44 20.22 7.14
N HIS A 44 -11.69 19.12 7.27
CA HIS A 44 -10.57 18.78 6.39
C HIS A 44 -11.03 17.87 5.24
N PRO A 45 -10.35 17.96 4.07
CA PRO A 45 -10.65 17.07 2.96
C PRO A 45 -10.37 15.61 3.34
N TRP A 46 -11.10 14.70 2.71
CA TRP A 46 -10.85 13.27 2.79
C TRP A 46 -10.13 12.80 1.52
N TYR A 47 -9.36 11.72 1.65
CA TYR A 47 -8.76 11.03 0.52
C TYR A 47 -8.90 9.52 0.70
N ALA A 48 -9.10 8.81 -0.40
CA ALA A 48 -9.12 7.37 -0.43
C ALA A 48 -8.02 6.83 -1.34
N VAL A 49 -7.24 5.88 -0.85
CA VAL A 49 -6.16 5.22 -1.57
C VAL A 49 -6.42 3.73 -1.63
N VAL A 50 -6.57 3.20 -2.84
CA VAL A 50 -6.64 1.76 -3.07
C VAL A 50 -5.30 1.29 -3.60
N ILE A 51 -4.68 0.33 -2.93
CA ILE A 51 -3.34 -0.17 -3.28
C ILE A 51 -3.49 -1.54 -3.93
N TYR A 52 -3.13 -1.64 -5.21
CA TYR A 52 -3.14 -2.88 -5.98
C TYR A 52 -1.71 -3.38 -6.22
N PRO A 53 -1.46 -4.70 -6.27
CA PRO A 53 -0.14 -5.22 -6.59
C PRO A 53 0.23 -4.93 -8.05
N ASN A 54 -0.76 -4.99 -8.95
CA ASN A 54 -0.67 -4.68 -10.38
C ASN A 54 -2.07 -4.33 -10.92
N ARG A 55 -2.15 -3.77 -12.13
CA ARG A 55 -3.41 -3.40 -12.79
C ARG A 55 -4.33 -4.58 -13.07
N ALA A 56 -3.78 -5.77 -13.32
CA ALA A 56 -4.57 -6.96 -13.60
C ALA A 56 -5.33 -7.48 -12.37
N ALA A 57 -4.88 -7.13 -11.15
CA ALA A 57 -5.57 -7.45 -9.91
C ALA A 57 -6.76 -6.52 -9.65
N GLU A 58 -6.84 -5.36 -10.31
CA GLU A 58 -7.98 -4.47 -10.16
C GLU A 58 -9.24 -5.07 -10.77
N ARG A 59 -10.31 -5.12 -9.97
CA ARG A 59 -11.63 -5.51 -10.44
C ARG A 59 -12.40 -4.29 -10.94
N PRO A 60 -13.18 -4.42 -12.02
CA PRO A 60 -14.07 -3.35 -12.45
C PRO A 60 -15.05 -2.98 -11.31
N PRO A 61 -15.20 -1.70 -10.98
CA PRO A 61 -16.21 -1.27 -10.03
C PRO A 61 -17.62 -1.58 -10.56
N PRO A 62 -18.58 -1.91 -9.69
CA PRO A 62 -19.99 -1.89 -10.09
C PRO A 62 -20.36 -0.50 -10.61
N ALA A 63 -21.28 -0.44 -11.58
CA ALA A 63 -21.64 0.82 -12.27
C ALA A 63 -22.03 1.95 -11.29
N ALA A 64 -22.67 1.61 -10.17
CA ALA A 64 -23.06 2.55 -9.12
C ALA A 64 -21.87 3.27 -8.43
N PHE A 65 -20.67 2.69 -8.45
CA PHE A 65 -19.46 3.23 -7.81
C PHE A 65 -18.43 3.75 -8.82
N ALA A 66 -18.64 3.52 -10.12
CA ALA A 66 -17.66 3.86 -11.16
C ALA A 66 -17.34 5.36 -11.21
N SER A 67 -18.32 6.23 -10.97
CA SER A 67 -18.11 7.69 -10.92
C SER A 67 -17.24 8.12 -9.74
N LEU A 68 -17.30 7.41 -8.61
CA LEU A 68 -16.53 7.75 -7.40
C LEU A 68 -15.03 7.56 -7.63
N LEU A 69 -14.64 6.63 -8.49
CA LEU A 69 -13.24 6.40 -8.85
C LEU A 69 -12.63 7.52 -9.70
N ASN A 70 -13.46 8.42 -10.24
CA ASN A 70 -13.01 9.59 -10.97
C ASN A 70 -12.89 10.84 -10.08
N LEU A 71 -13.25 10.73 -8.80
CA LEU A 71 -13.09 11.83 -7.85
C LEU A 71 -11.60 12.15 -7.64
N PRO A 72 -11.23 13.43 -7.54
CA PRO A 72 -9.85 13.83 -7.28
C PRO A 72 -9.32 13.33 -5.93
N GLU A 73 -10.20 13.05 -4.97
CA GLU A 73 -9.91 12.50 -3.65
C GLU A 73 -9.59 11.01 -3.68
N VAL A 74 -9.95 10.31 -4.75
CA VAL A 74 -9.76 8.86 -4.89
C VAL A 74 -8.54 8.59 -5.77
N ARG A 75 -7.63 7.76 -5.26
CA ARG A 75 -6.40 7.36 -5.93
C ARG A 75 -6.28 5.85 -5.93
N ARG A 76 -6.04 5.29 -7.11
CA ARG A 76 -5.61 3.91 -7.28
C ARG A 76 -4.10 3.93 -7.48
N VAL A 77 -3.40 3.24 -6.61
CA VAL A 77 -1.95 3.12 -6.59
C VAL A 77 -1.60 1.68 -6.97
N TYR A 78 -0.78 1.51 -8.00
CA TYR A 78 -0.36 0.20 -8.46
C TYR A 78 1.10 0.01 -8.07
N LEU A 79 1.37 -1.04 -7.30
CA LEU A 79 2.69 -1.29 -6.78
C LEU A 79 3.70 -1.58 -7.91
N GLU A 80 3.26 -2.18 -9.01
CA GLU A 80 4.11 -2.41 -10.19
C GLU A 80 4.68 -1.13 -10.83
N ASP A 81 4.07 0.04 -10.58
CA ASP A 81 4.56 1.34 -11.07
C ASP A 81 5.74 1.88 -10.23
N PHE A 82 6.04 1.30 -9.07
CA PHE A 82 7.06 1.84 -8.18
C PHE A 82 8.47 1.62 -8.73
N PRO A 83 9.34 2.65 -8.63
CA PRO A 83 10.68 2.56 -9.16
C PRO A 83 11.49 1.52 -8.40
N ARG A 84 12.26 0.71 -9.13
CA ARG A 84 13.13 -0.35 -8.58
C ARG A 84 14.21 0.14 -7.61
N ARG A 85 14.42 1.45 -7.50
CA ARG A 85 15.41 2.09 -6.60
C ARG A 85 14.77 2.91 -5.48
N SER A 86 13.52 2.60 -5.12
CA SER A 86 12.89 3.18 -3.93
C SER A 86 13.64 2.75 -2.67
N THR A 87 13.87 3.69 -1.75
CA THR A 87 14.48 3.46 -0.43
C THR A 87 13.41 3.37 0.66
N GLY A 88 13.82 3.00 1.88
CA GLY A 88 12.92 2.87 3.02
C GLY A 88 11.68 2.00 2.75
N MET A 89 10.53 2.35 3.33
CA MET A 89 9.31 1.53 3.28
C MET A 89 8.83 1.24 1.85
N LEU A 90 9.00 2.18 0.92
CA LEU A 90 8.67 1.96 -0.50
C LEU A 90 9.60 0.93 -1.14
N GLY A 91 10.86 0.91 -0.72
CA GLY A 91 11.81 -0.13 -1.05
C GLY A 91 11.36 -1.53 -0.65
N LEU A 92 10.82 -1.71 0.56
CA LEU A 92 10.27 -3.01 0.97
C LEU A 92 9.07 -3.42 0.13
N VAL A 93 8.20 -2.48 -0.20
CA VAL A 93 7.06 -2.75 -1.08
C VAL A 93 7.56 -3.20 -2.47
N SER A 94 8.58 -2.53 -3.01
CA SER A 94 9.27 -2.95 -4.23
C SER A 94 9.90 -4.35 -4.09
N LEU A 95 10.46 -4.70 -2.94
CA LEU A 95 11.04 -6.03 -2.68
C LEU A 95 9.97 -7.13 -2.67
N ILE A 96 8.80 -6.86 -2.07
CA ILE A 96 7.67 -7.79 -2.02
C ILE A 96 7.19 -8.13 -3.43
N ILE A 97 7.04 -7.14 -4.31
CA ILE A 97 6.45 -7.32 -5.64
C ILE A 97 7.45 -7.68 -6.74
N CYS A 98 8.75 -7.41 -6.57
CA CYS A 98 9.73 -7.58 -7.66
C CYS A 98 9.83 -9.04 -8.14
N PRO A 99 10.33 -9.31 -9.35
CA PRO A 99 10.62 -10.68 -9.77
C PRO A 99 11.73 -11.33 -8.91
N PRO A 100 11.73 -12.65 -8.70
CA PRO A 100 12.73 -13.34 -7.86
C PRO A 100 14.18 -13.04 -8.25
N ALA A 101 14.46 -12.90 -9.55
CA ALA A 101 15.78 -12.59 -10.07
C ALA A 101 16.34 -11.23 -9.59
N GLN A 102 15.49 -10.31 -9.13
CA GLN A 102 15.88 -8.97 -8.69
C GLN A 102 15.89 -8.81 -7.16
N ALA A 103 15.34 -9.78 -6.44
CA ALA A 103 15.13 -9.68 -4.99
C ALA A 103 16.44 -9.51 -4.21
N ALA A 104 17.50 -10.21 -4.63
CA ALA A 104 18.80 -10.17 -3.97
C ALA A 104 19.54 -8.82 -4.14
N ASP A 105 19.35 -8.14 -5.28
CA ASP A 105 19.97 -6.84 -5.52
C ASP A 105 19.23 -5.75 -4.73
N LEU A 106 17.90 -5.80 -4.74
CA LEU A 106 17.08 -4.84 -4.03
C LEU A 106 17.20 -4.98 -2.51
N SER A 107 17.26 -6.20 -1.97
CA SER A 107 17.46 -6.40 -0.53
C SER A 107 18.80 -5.87 -0.05
N ARG A 108 19.88 -6.05 -0.82
CA ARG A 108 21.19 -5.47 -0.52
C ARG A 108 21.17 -3.95 -0.53
N SER A 109 20.49 -3.36 -1.51
CA SER A 109 20.32 -1.90 -1.57
C SER A 109 19.56 -1.36 -0.37
N LEU A 110 18.57 -2.10 0.15
CA LEU A 110 17.78 -1.69 1.31
C LEU A 110 18.51 -1.91 2.64
N ALA A 111 19.30 -2.98 2.73
CA ALA A 111 20.13 -3.24 3.90
C ALA A 111 21.26 -2.21 4.06
N ALA A 112 21.71 -1.62 2.95
CA ALA A 112 22.72 -0.57 2.91
C ALA A 112 22.13 0.85 3.01
N ASP A 113 20.84 1.00 3.30
CA ASP A 113 20.20 2.31 3.47
C ASP A 113 20.72 2.96 4.77
N ASP A 114 21.39 4.11 4.66
CA ASP A 114 22.03 4.80 5.79
C ASP A 114 21.02 5.40 6.77
N THR A 115 19.77 5.57 6.34
CA THR A 115 18.67 6.10 7.16
C THR A 115 17.45 5.18 7.07
N PRO A 116 17.52 3.97 7.66
CA PRO A 116 16.41 3.04 7.61
C PRO A 116 15.19 3.62 8.36
N PRO A 117 13.95 3.34 7.90
CA PRO A 117 12.73 3.82 8.55
C PRO A 117 12.50 3.28 9.96
N LEU A 118 13.16 2.15 10.27
CA LEU A 118 13.06 1.41 11.52
C LEU A 118 14.47 1.23 12.10
N PRO A 119 14.59 0.91 13.41
CA PRO A 119 15.87 0.47 13.98
C PRO A 119 16.52 -0.61 13.12
N THR A 120 17.84 -0.53 12.91
CA THR A 120 18.56 -1.35 11.93
C THR A 120 18.28 -2.86 12.04
N HIS A 121 18.16 -3.39 13.26
CA HIS A 121 17.86 -4.80 13.48
C HIS A 121 16.45 -5.20 13.00
N GLU A 122 15.42 -4.42 13.33
CA GLU A 122 14.04 -4.62 12.84
C GLU A 122 13.95 -4.45 11.33
N TRP A 123 14.71 -3.50 10.78
CA TRP A 123 14.79 -3.29 9.34
C TRP A 123 15.33 -4.50 8.59
N LEU A 124 16.45 -5.07 9.08
CA LEU A 124 17.06 -6.25 8.49
C LEU A 124 16.19 -7.50 8.64
N ASP A 125 15.55 -7.69 9.80
CA ASP A 125 14.63 -8.81 10.05
C ASP A 125 13.42 -8.78 9.10
N LEU A 126 12.88 -7.60 8.82
CA LEU A 126 11.78 -7.42 7.88
C LEU A 126 12.21 -7.75 6.44
N ILE A 127 13.41 -7.32 6.02
CA ILE A 127 13.99 -7.67 4.72
C ILE A 127 14.17 -9.20 4.62
N GLU A 128 14.74 -9.83 5.64
CA GLU A 128 14.96 -11.28 5.68
C GLU A 128 13.64 -12.05 5.58
N THR A 129 12.65 -11.66 6.38
CA THR A 129 11.32 -12.26 6.37
C THR A 129 10.71 -12.22 4.97
N ILE A 130 10.75 -11.06 4.29
CA ILE A 130 10.24 -10.92 2.92
C ILE A 130 10.97 -11.86 1.95
N LEU A 131 12.30 -12.00 2.06
CA LEU A 131 13.07 -12.89 1.21
C LEU A 131 12.69 -14.36 1.41
N ILE A 132 12.49 -14.80 2.65
CA ILE A 132 12.07 -16.17 2.99
C ILE A 132 10.71 -16.48 2.34
N TYR A 133 9.72 -15.61 2.53
CA TYR A 133 8.39 -15.80 1.94
C TYR A 133 8.45 -15.83 0.41
N LYS A 134 9.25 -14.96 -0.20
CA LYS A 134 9.40 -14.90 -1.66
C LYS A 134 10.08 -16.13 -2.25
N ALA A 135 11.09 -16.67 -1.56
CA ALA A 135 11.76 -17.90 -1.96
C ALA A 135 10.80 -19.11 -1.89
N ALA A 136 10.01 -19.20 -0.82
CA ALA A 136 9.00 -20.24 -0.64
C ALA A 136 7.87 -20.18 -1.71
N ALA A 137 7.47 -18.97 -2.12
CA ALA A 137 6.50 -18.81 -3.20
C ALA A 137 7.06 -19.23 -4.57
N SER A 138 8.36 -18.98 -4.81
CA SER A 138 9.01 -19.30 -6.09
C SER A 138 9.25 -20.79 -6.29
N SER A 139 9.41 -21.56 -5.21
CA SER A 139 9.55 -23.02 -5.28
C SER A 139 8.23 -23.75 -5.54
N ARG A 140 7.08 -23.10 -5.29
CA ARG A 140 5.74 -23.66 -5.51
C ARG A 140 5.25 -23.54 -6.96
N ASN A 141 5.79 -22.59 -7.72
CA ASN A 141 5.43 -22.30 -9.11
C ASN A 141 6.43 -22.85 -10.14
N ARG A 142 7.29 -23.79 -9.74
CA ARG A 142 8.20 -24.57 -10.61
C ARG A 142 7.71 -26.00 -10.72
#